data_AF-A0A225DUK6-F1
#
_entry.id   AF-A0A225DUK6-F1
#
_cell.length_a   1.000
_cell.length_b   1.000
_cell.length_c   1.000
_cell.angle_alpha   90.00
_cell.angle_beta   90.00
_cell.angle_gamma   90.00
#
_symmetry.space_group_name_H-M   'P 1'
#
loop_
_entity.id
_entity.type
_entity.pdbx_description
1 polymer ?
#
loop_
_entity_poly.entity_id
_entity_poly.type
_entity_poly.pdbx_seq_one_letter_code
_entity_poly.pdbx_strand_id
1 'polypeptide(L)' 'MAGFQALIKDCVTGKDGESYDVGRVLWVVGALSFLGLSIYAAFKSHTFDPLSFGTGYGGILGGGGAGIGMKAKTEPDA' A
#
# COMPACT_ATOMS: atom_id res chain seq x y z
N MET A 1 15.92 -7.72 -18.77
CA MET A 1 14.48 -7.51 -18.50
C MET A 1 14.30 -7.64 -17.00
N ALA A 2 13.87 -6.59 -16.31
CA ALA A 2 13.53 -6.71 -14.89
C ALA A 2 12.35 -7.68 -14.75
N GLY A 3 12.52 -8.74 -13.94
CA GLY A 3 11.46 -9.72 -13.70
C GLY A 3 10.36 -9.15 -12.82
N PHE A 4 9.18 -9.78 -12.80
CA PHE A 4 8.06 -9.41 -11.93
C PHE A 4 8.45 -9.28 -10.45
N GLN A 5 9.37 -10.13 -9.98
CA GLN A 5 9.92 -10.06 -8.63
C GLN A 5 10.66 -8.75 -8.34
N ALA A 6 11.37 -8.20 -9.33
CA ALA A 6 12.07 -6.92 -9.17
C ALA A 6 11.06 -5.78 -9.01
N LEU A 7 9.98 -5.78 -9.79
CA LEU A 7 8.91 -4.79 -9.67
C LEU A 7 8.26 -4.80 -8.28
N ILE A 8 8.01 -5.98 -7.70
CA ILE A 8 7.46 -6.08 -6.34
C ILE A 8 8.47 -5.57 -5.31
N LYS A 9 9.76 -5.93 -5.44
CA LYS A 9 10.82 -5.45 -4.53
C LYS A 9 10.88 -3.92 -4.55
N ASP A 10 10.88 -3.31 -5.72
CA ASP A 10 10.96 -1.86 -5.90
C ASP A 10 9.79 -1.11 -5.25
N CYS A 11 8.60 -1.73 -5.18
CA CYS A 11 7.44 -1.14 -4.50
C CYS A 11 7.60 -1.05 -2.97
N VAL A 12 8.47 -1.86 -2.36
CA VAL A 12 8.62 -1.96 -0.90
C VAL A 12 10.00 -1.54 -0.38
N THR A 13 10.96 -1.32 -1.26
CA THR A 13 12.29 -0.78 -0.91
C THR A 13 12.35 0.75 -1.06
N GLY A 14 13.38 1.37 -0.49
CA GLY A 14 13.74 2.77 -0.70
C GLY A 14 14.32 3.03 -2.10
N LYS A 15 14.84 4.25 -2.32
CA LYS A 15 15.46 4.64 -3.61
C LYS A 15 16.66 3.80 -4.01
N ASP A 16 17.36 3.22 -3.04
CA ASP A 16 18.50 2.33 -3.24
C ASP A 16 18.12 0.97 -3.84
N GLY A 17 16.83 0.61 -3.86
CA GLY A 17 16.36 -0.69 -4.36
C GLY A 17 16.75 -1.88 -3.48
N GLU A 18 17.32 -1.64 -2.30
CA GLU A 18 17.88 -2.67 -1.42
C GLU A 18 17.30 -2.61 -0.02
N SER A 19 17.21 -1.42 0.57
CA SER A 19 16.71 -1.25 1.94
C SER A 19 15.19 -1.26 1.96
N TYR A 20 14.59 -2.16 2.74
CA TYR A 20 13.13 -2.17 2.92
C TYR A 20 12.66 -0.90 3.60
N ASP A 21 11.68 -0.23 2.98
CA ASP A 21 11.02 0.92 3.56
C ASP A 21 9.85 0.45 4.43
N VAL A 22 10.01 0.55 5.75
CA VAL A 22 8.98 0.13 6.72
C VAL A 22 7.63 0.82 6.44
N GLY A 23 7.63 2.06 5.98
CA GLY A 23 6.41 2.80 5.63
C GLY A 23 5.71 2.21 4.40
N ARG A 24 6.45 1.92 3.33
CA ARG A 24 5.90 1.26 2.12
C ARG A 24 5.40 -0.14 2.45
N VAL A 25 6.14 -0.92 3.23
CA VAL A 25 5.75 -2.26 3.68
C VAL A 25 4.45 -2.21 4.49
N LEU A 26 4.38 -1.35 5.52
CA LEU A 26 3.17 -1.20 6.33
C LEU A 26 1.97 -0.74 5.51
N TRP A 27 2.19 0.16 4.55
CA TRP A 27 1.13 0.63 3.67
C TRP A 27 0.58 -0.49 2.79
N VAL A 28 1.44 -1.29 2.17
CA VAL A 28 1.03 -2.46 1.37
C VAL A 28 0.27 -3.48 2.24
N VAL A 29 0.79 -3.80 3.43
CA VAL A 29 0.13 -4.74 4.36
C VAL A 29 -1.24 -4.21 4.79
N GLY A 30 -1.35 -2.92 5.10
CA GLY A 30 -2.61 -2.26 5.46
C GLY A 30 -3.62 -2.29 4.31
N ALA A 31 -3.19 -1.97 3.08
CA ALA A 31 -4.04 -2.01 1.90
C ALA A 31 -4.55 -3.43 1.63
N LEU A 32 -3.68 -4.45 1.68
CA LEU A 32 -4.07 -5.85 1.49
C LEU A 32 -5.03 -6.33 2.59
N SER A 33 -4.79 -5.92 3.84
CA SER A 33 -5.68 -6.25 4.97
C SER A 33 -7.07 -5.64 4.77
N PHE A 34 -7.15 -4.38 4.35
CA PHE A 34 -8.40 -3.70 4.04
C PHE A 34 -9.15 -4.38 2.89
N LEU A 35 -8.46 -4.75 1.81
CA LEU A 35 -9.06 -5.47 0.69
C LEU A 35 -9.60 -6.84 1.14
N GLY A 36 -8.80 -7.61 1.88
CA GLY A 36 -9.22 -8.92 2.38
C GLY A 36 -10.44 -8.84 3.29
N LEU A 37 -10.46 -7.88 4.23
CA LEU A 37 -11.61 -7.66 5.11
C LEU A 37 -12.85 -7.16 4.35
N SER A 38 -12.66 -6.29 3.34
CA SER A 38 -13.76 -5.80 2.50
C SER A 38 -14.39 -6.93 1.67
N ILE A 39 -13.56 -7.79 1.08
CA ILE A 39 -14.03 -8.98 0.35
C ILE A 39 -14.77 -9.93 1.29
N TYR A 40 -14.20 -10.21 2.47
CA TYR A 40 -14.85 -11.07 3.47
C TYR A 40 -16.21 -10.51 3.92
N ALA A 41 -16.28 -9.20 4.19
CA ALA A 41 -17.51 -8.53 4.56
C ALA A 41 -18.57 -8.65 3.45
N ALA A 42 -18.20 -8.33 2.20
CA ALA A 42 -19.09 -8.42 1.05
C ALA A 42 -19.56 -9.85 0.77
N PHE A 43 -18.69 -10.84 0.96
CA PHE A 43 -19.04 -12.25 0.83
C PHE A 43 -20.06 -12.68 1.90
N LYS A 44 -19.88 -12.23 3.15
CA LYS A 44 -20.77 -12.56 4.27
C LYS A 44 -22.12 -11.83 4.21
N SER A 45 -22.14 -10.58 3.77
CA SER A 45 -23.35 -9.76 3.73
C SER A 45 -24.11 -9.87 2.40
N HIS A 46 -23.48 -10.41 1.35
CA HIS A 46 -23.99 -10.37 -0.03
C HIS A 46 -24.29 -8.95 -0.54
N THR A 47 -23.69 -7.94 0.09
CA THR A 47 -23.85 -6.53 -0.24
C THR A 47 -22.49 -5.87 -0.35
N PHE A 48 -22.36 -4.92 -1.27
CA PHE A 48 -21.16 -4.11 -1.40
C PHE A 48 -21.57 -2.65 -1.52
N ASP A 49 -21.10 -1.83 -0.58
CA ASP A 49 -21.25 -0.37 -0.65
C ASP A 49 -19.98 0.24 -1.27
N PRO A 50 -20.03 0.66 -2.54
CA PRO A 50 -18.87 1.23 -3.23
C PRO A 50 -18.43 2.58 -2.64
N LEU A 51 -19.33 3.35 -2.01
CA LEU A 51 -18.96 4.64 -1.44
C LEU A 51 -18.15 4.46 -0.17
N SER A 52 -18.64 3.66 0.79
CA SER A 52 -17.88 3.38 2.02
C SER A 52 -16.54 2.71 1.72
N PHE A 53 -16.51 1.76 0.78
CA PHE A 53 -15.26 1.16 0.31
C PHE A 53 -14.32 2.21 -0.31
N GLY A 54 -14.83 3.02 -1.23
CA GLY A 54 -14.05 4.05 -1.92
C GLY A 54 -13.47 5.10 -0.98
N THR A 55 -14.24 5.56 0.00
CA THR A 55 -13.76 6.49 1.03
C THR A 55 -12.68 5.85 1.91
N GLY A 56 -12.88 4.61 2.37
CA GLY A 56 -11.88 3.91 3.17
C GLY A 56 -10.58 3.64 2.40
N TYR A 57 -10.69 3.12 1.17
CA TYR A 57 -9.55 2.84 0.33
C TYR A 57 -8.83 4.12 -0.13
N GLY A 58 -9.59 5.16 -0.47
CA GLY A 58 -9.05 6.48 -0.77
C GLY A 58 -8.28 7.07 0.42
N GLY A 59 -8.76 6.85 1.65
CA GLY A 59 -8.04 7.22 2.87
C GLY A 59 -6.71 6.48 3.03
N ILE A 60 -6.67 5.18 2.75
CA ILE A 60 -5.41 4.40 2.74
C ILE A 60 -4.46 4.95 1.68
N LEU A 61 -4.93 5.20 0.46
CA LEU A 61 -4.09 5.69 -0.62
C LEU A 61 -3.56 7.11 -0.35
N GLY A 62 -4.44 8.01 0.07
CA GLY A 62 -4.08 9.37 0.42
C GLY A 62 -3.15 9.45 1.62
N GLY A 63 -3.47 8.70 2.68
CA GLY A 63 -2.67 8.65 3.91
C GLY A 63 -1.29 8.05 3.70
N GLY A 64 -1.20 6.91 3.01
CA GLY A 64 0.09 6.30 2.70
C GLY A 64 0.92 7.14 1.74
N GLY A 65 0.31 7.69 0.68
CA GLY A 65 0.99 8.59 -0.25
C GLY A 65 1.53 9.86 0.43
N ALA A 66 0.74 10.46 1.32
CA ALA A 66 1.19 11.58 2.15
C ALA A 66 2.35 11.19 3.07
N GLY A 67 2.25 10.04 3.74
CA GLY A 67 3.31 9.52 4.61
C GLY A 67 4.64 9.31 3.88
N ILE A 68 4.60 8.72 2.68
CA ILE A 68 5.78 8.57 1.82
C ILE A 68 6.34 9.95 1.41
N GLY A 69 5.47 10.88 0.99
CA GLY A 69 5.88 12.23 0.64
C GLY A 69 6.57 12.98 1.80
N MET A 70 6.07 12.83 3.03
CA MET A 70 6.65 13.44 4.23
C MET A 70 8.05 12.91 4.54
N LYS A 71 8.32 11.62 4.30
CA LYS A 71 9.63 11.00 4.56
C LYS A 71 10.57 10.97 3.36
N ALA A 72 10.17 11.47 2.20
CA ALA A 72 10.97 11.41 0.97
C ALA A 72 12.37 12.04 1.08
N LYS A 73 12.55 12.97 2.02
CA LYS A 73 13.83 13.65 2.33
C LYS A 73 14.75 12.87 3.26
N THR A 74 14.26 11.80 3.89
CA THR A 74 15.01 10.96 4.84
C THR A 74 15.24 9.55 4.29
N GLU A 75 14.90 9.31 3.02
CA GLU A 75 15.24 8.05 2.36
C GLU A 75 16.75 8.00 2.08
N PRO A 76 17.39 6.81 2.20
CA PRO A 76 18.77 6.63 1.78
C PRO A 76 18.92 6.97 0.29
N ASP A 77 19.91 7.80 -0.04
CA ASP A 77 20.29 8.05 -1.42
C ASP A 77 21.15 6.88 -1.95
N ALA A 78 21.15 6.72 -3.28
CA ALA A 78 21.96 5.73 -4.00
C ALA A 78 23.36 6.28 -4.32
#